data_AF-A0A0K9GFP3-F1
#
_entry.id   AF-A0A0K9GFP3-F1
#
_cell.length_a   1.000
_cell.length_b   1.000
_cell.length_c   1.000
_cell.angle_alpha   90.00
_cell.angle_beta   90.00
_cell.angle_gamma   90.00
#
_symmetry.space_group_name_H-M   'P 1'
#
loop_
_entity.id
_entity.type
_entity.pdbx_description
1 polymer ?
#
loop_
_entity_poly.entity_id
_entity_poly.type
_entity_poly.pdbx_seq_one_letter_code
_entity_poly.pdbx_strand_id
1 'polypeptide(L)'
;MSLRSYIRLQNQTISIEEVQKMIDDYRQSVQKTGKQLDYSYEEKAFPYSIFTPENQGSGECLYLSSKDPDYHLIRIGIGEEPIPGMKGDLSPYIEISLERNSTFADKGKANELAKYMAKKKQGDLQLFNGRIMHFHK
;
A
#
# COMPACT_ATOMS: atom_id res chain seq x y z
N MET A 1 18.17 -3.11 -4.75
CA MET A 1 17.21 -4.18 -4.39
C MET A 1 15.84 -3.54 -4.30
N SER A 2 14.76 -4.19 -4.74
CA SER A 2 13.40 -3.66 -4.51
C SER A 2 13.08 -3.75 -3.02
N LEU A 3 12.48 -2.70 -2.47
CA LEU A 3 12.03 -2.69 -1.07
C LEU A 3 10.57 -3.13 -1.01
N ARG A 4 10.23 -3.94 -0.01
CA ARG A 4 8.87 -4.48 0.15
C ARG A 4 8.37 -4.32 1.58
N SER A 5 7.08 -4.08 1.69
CA SER A 5 6.31 -4.01 2.92
C SER A 5 5.11 -4.94 2.76
N TYR A 6 4.77 -5.66 3.84
CA TYR A 6 3.69 -6.66 3.81
C TYR A 6 2.67 -6.34 4.88
N ILE A 7 1.40 -6.48 4.53
CA ILE A 7 0.27 -6.43 5.47
C ILE A 7 -0.37 -7.81 5.44
N ARG A 8 -0.14 -8.60 6.48
CA ARG A 8 -0.69 -9.96 6.60
C ARG A 8 -2.07 -9.90 7.23
N LEU A 9 -3.02 -10.61 6.62
CA LEU A 9 -4.42 -10.58 7.00
C LEU A 9 -4.80 -11.93 7.63
N GLN A 10 -5.28 -11.88 8.86
CA GLN A 10 -5.76 -13.07 9.57
C GLN A 10 -7.26 -13.24 9.31
N ASN A 11 -7.67 -14.43 8.88
CA ASN A 11 -9.07 -14.85 8.73
C ASN A 11 -9.94 -13.91 7.88
N GLN A 12 -9.36 -13.25 6.88
CA GLN A 12 -10.03 -12.31 5.99
C GLN A 12 -9.64 -12.60 4.56
N THR A 13 -10.52 -12.28 3.61
CA THR A 13 -10.17 -12.20 2.18
C THR A 13 -9.78 -10.77 1.81
N ILE A 14 -9.11 -10.63 0.66
CA ILE A 14 -8.81 -9.32 0.07
C ILE A 14 -8.93 -9.42 -1.44
N SER A 15 -9.59 -8.43 -2.07
CA SER A 15 -9.59 -8.25 -3.52
C SER A 15 -8.86 -6.97 -3.93
N ILE A 16 -8.47 -6.88 -5.21
CA ILE A 16 -7.82 -5.68 -5.71
C ILE A 16 -8.74 -4.46 -5.71
N GLU A 17 -10.05 -4.65 -5.89
CA GLU A 17 -11.05 -3.58 -5.80
C GLU A 17 -11.12 -3.01 -4.38
N GLU A 18 -11.03 -3.86 -3.36
CA GLU A 18 -10.96 -3.41 -1.96
C GLU A 18 -9.69 -2.60 -1.71
N VAL A 19 -8.55 -3.02 -2.27
CA VAL A 19 -7.30 -2.26 -2.19
C VAL A 19 -7.44 -0.91 -2.89
N GLN A 20 -8.01 -0.86 -4.09
CA GLN A 20 -8.27 0.38 -4.81
C GLN A 20 -9.16 1.32 -3.99
N LYS A 21 -10.26 0.80 -3.42
CA LYS A 21 -11.14 1.57 -2.55
C LYS A 21 -10.40 2.13 -1.33
N MET A 22 -9.50 1.36 -0.72
CA MET A 22 -8.69 1.86 0.40
C MET A 22 -7.74 2.98 -0.02
N ILE A 23 -7.16 2.91 -1.22
CA ILE A 23 -6.31 3.98 -1.76
C ILE A 23 -7.14 5.25 -2.00
N ASP A 24 -8.34 5.10 -2.57
CA ASP A 24 -9.26 6.22 -2.79
C ASP A 24 -9.73 6.87 -1.48
N ASP A 25 -10.15 6.06 -0.50
CA ASP A 25 -10.51 6.51 0.84
C ASP A 25 -9.33 7.26 1.50
N TYR A 26 -8.10 6.73 1.37
CA TYR A 26 -6.88 7.35 1.87
C TYR A 26 -6.62 8.70 1.21
N ARG A 27 -6.63 8.76 -0.13
CA ARG A 27 -6.47 9.98 -0.93
C ARG A 27 -7.45 11.07 -0.49
N GLN A 28 -8.72 10.73 -0.36
CA GLN A 28 -9.74 11.68 0.11
C GLN A 28 -9.47 12.16 1.54
N SER A 29 -9.00 11.28 2.42
CA SER A 29 -8.69 11.65 3.80
C SER A 29 -7.53 12.65 3.89
N VAL A 30 -6.44 12.41 3.14
CA VAL A 30 -5.26 13.28 3.19
C VAL A 30 -5.47 14.61 2.45
N GLN A 31 -6.30 14.64 1.40
CA GLN A 31 -6.72 15.88 0.75
C GLN A 31 -7.55 16.76 1.67
N LYS A 32 -8.50 16.17 2.41
CA LYS A 32 -9.31 16.91 3.40
C LYS A 32 -8.42 17.51 4.50
N THR A 33 -7.43 16.77 4.98
CA THR A 33 -6.47 17.28 5.96
C THR A 33 -5.58 18.39 5.36
N GLY A 34 -5.16 18.26 4.09
CA GLY A 34 -4.36 19.28 3.41
C GLY A 34 -5.10 20.61 3.22
N LYS A 35 -6.38 20.57 2.83
CA LYS A 35 -7.23 21.77 2.73
C LYS A 35 -7.36 22.56 4.03
N GLN A 36 -7.28 21.88 5.17
CA GLN A 36 -7.34 22.50 6.48
C GLN A 36 -6.01 23.18 6.88
N LEU A 37 -4.90 22.86 6.19
CA LEU A 37 -3.55 23.26 6.59
C LEU A 37 -2.90 24.26 5.62
N ASP A 38 -3.09 24.13 4.29
CA ASP A 38 -2.79 25.12 3.20
C ASP A 38 -2.99 24.46 1.81
N TYR A 39 -3.34 25.21 0.76
CA TYR A 39 -3.61 24.70 -0.61
C TYR A 39 -2.38 24.04 -1.24
N SER A 40 -1.17 24.56 -0.94
CA SER A 40 0.11 24.00 -1.41
C SER A 40 0.41 22.59 -0.87
N TYR A 41 -0.22 22.23 0.26
CA TYR A 41 -0.06 20.93 0.90
C TYR A 41 -0.96 19.85 0.26
N GLU A 42 -2.08 20.25 -0.35
CA GLU A 42 -3.06 19.32 -0.94
C GLU A 42 -2.45 18.48 -2.08
N GLU A 43 -1.70 19.12 -2.98
CA GLU A 43 -1.05 18.43 -4.11
C GLU A 43 0.08 17.49 -3.65
N LYS A 44 0.79 17.86 -2.58
CA LYS A 44 1.85 17.02 -1.97
C LYS A 44 1.33 15.92 -1.05
N ALA A 45 0.06 15.99 -0.62
CA ALA A 45 -0.53 15.02 0.29
C ALA A 45 -0.67 13.64 -0.38
N PHE A 46 -1.05 13.62 -1.66
CA PHE A 46 -1.16 12.42 -2.50
C PHE A 46 -0.73 12.70 -3.95
N PRO A 47 0.59 12.69 -4.24
CA PRO A 47 1.15 13.13 -5.52
C PRO A 47 1.12 12.02 -6.59
N TYR A 48 0.11 11.15 -6.61
CA TYR A 48 0.07 9.98 -7.49
C TYR A 48 -1.26 9.85 -8.26
N SER A 49 -1.16 9.29 -9.46
CA SER A 49 -2.28 8.72 -10.22
C SER A 49 -2.29 7.20 -10.06
N ILE A 50 -3.49 6.63 -9.90
CA ILE A 50 -3.70 5.18 -9.80
C ILE A 50 -3.88 4.62 -11.20
N PHE A 51 -3.19 3.55 -11.56
CA PHE A 51 -3.44 2.81 -12.79
C PHE A 51 -3.30 1.30 -12.60
N THR A 52 -4.03 0.56 -13.43
CA THR A 52 -4.03 -0.90 -13.50
C THR A 52 -3.56 -1.30 -14.89
N PRO A 53 -2.40 -1.96 -15.07
CA PRO A 53 -1.98 -2.39 -16.39
C PRO A 53 -2.98 -3.38 -17.00
N GLU A 54 -3.27 -3.22 -18.29
CA GLU A 54 -4.28 -4.00 -19.03
C GLU A 54 -3.89 -5.48 -19.24
N ASN A 55 -2.60 -5.82 -19.15
CA ASN A 55 -2.05 -7.15 -19.37
C ASN A 55 -1.43 -7.73 -18.09
N GLN A 56 -2.23 -7.92 -17.06
CA GLN A 56 -1.75 -8.61 -15.87
C GLN A 56 -1.78 -10.12 -16.14
N GLY A 57 -0.67 -10.81 -15.88
CA GLY A 57 -0.68 -12.26 -15.73
C GLY A 57 -1.53 -12.68 -14.52
N SER A 58 -1.18 -13.77 -13.86
CA SER A 58 -1.95 -14.36 -12.76
C SER A 58 -1.99 -13.55 -11.44
N GLY A 59 -1.64 -12.27 -11.42
CA GLY A 59 -1.55 -11.48 -10.19
C GLY A 59 -2.09 -10.08 -10.35
N GLU A 60 -3.12 -9.75 -9.57
CA GLU A 60 -3.76 -8.44 -9.53
C GLU A 60 -2.90 -7.42 -8.76
N CYS A 61 -2.56 -6.31 -9.41
CA CYS A 61 -1.78 -5.22 -8.83
C CYS A 61 -2.22 -3.84 -9.34
N LEU A 62 -2.02 -2.84 -8.50
CA LEU A 62 -2.23 -1.43 -8.77
C LEU A 62 -0.89 -0.71 -8.72
N TYR A 63 -0.78 0.35 -9.51
CA TYR A 63 0.39 1.21 -9.52
C TYR A 63 0.00 2.64 -9.20
N LEU A 64 0.79 3.28 -8.34
CA LEU A 64 0.72 4.70 -8.04
C LEU A 64 1.92 5.36 -8.73
N SER A 65 1.68 6.09 -9.81
CA SER A 65 2.73 6.80 -10.54
C SER A 65 2.59 8.31 -10.40
N SER A 66 3.71 9.00 -10.29
CA SER A 66 3.76 10.46 -10.25
C SER A 66 4.39 11.05 -11.51
N LYS A 67 3.98 12.28 -11.82
CA LYS A 67 4.67 13.18 -12.76
C LYS A 67 5.60 14.17 -12.06
N ASP A 68 5.53 14.25 -10.73
CA ASP A 68 6.39 15.10 -9.91
C ASP A 68 7.76 14.44 -9.78
N PRO A 69 8.89 15.15 -10.07
CA PRO A 69 10.23 14.57 -10.03
C PRO A 69 10.65 14.05 -8.64
N ASP A 70 10.00 14.49 -7.56
CA ASP A 70 10.28 14.00 -6.20
C ASP A 70 9.64 12.62 -5.92
N TYR A 71 8.79 12.12 -6.81
CA TYR A 71 8.04 10.87 -6.66
C TYR A 71 8.10 10.04 -7.95
N HIS A 72 8.12 8.72 -7.83
CA HIS A 72 8.20 7.85 -9.00
C HIS A 72 7.04 6.87 -9.06
N LEU A 73 7.17 5.74 -8.38
CA LEU A 73 6.29 4.60 -8.53
C LEU A 73 6.19 3.81 -7.24
N ILE A 74 4.96 3.47 -6.86
CA ILE A 74 4.64 2.50 -5.82
C ILE A 74 3.77 1.42 -6.46
N ARG A 75 4.19 0.15 -6.36
CA ARG A 75 3.36 -0.98 -6.78
C ARG A 75 2.70 -1.61 -5.57
N ILE A 76 1.41 -1.90 -5.68
CA ILE A 76 0.60 -2.52 -4.63
C ILE A 76 -0.02 -3.77 -5.23
N GLY A 77 0.24 -4.92 -4.63
CA GLY A 77 -0.32 -6.20 -5.07
C GLY A 77 -1.00 -6.93 -3.93
N ILE A 78 -1.78 -7.95 -4.29
CA ILE A 78 -2.27 -8.94 -3.35
C ILE A 78 -1.64 -10.30 -3.64
N GLY A 79 -1.58 -11.15 -2.62
CA GLY A 79 -1.13 -12.52 -2.76
C GLY A 79 -1.48 -13.33 -1.53
N GLU A 80 -1.04 -14.58 -1.53
CA GLU A 80 -1.31 -15.55 -0.48
C GLU A 80 -0.01 -16.24 -0.08
N GLU A 81 0.20 -16.45 1.21
CA GLU A 81 1.35 -17.18 1.75
C GLU A 81 0.92 -18.32 2.68
N PRO A 82 1.66 -19.44 2.75
CA PRO A 82 1.35 -20.53 3.66
C PRO A 82 1.34 -20.08 5.12
N ILE A 83 0.34 -20.54 5.88
CA ILE A 83 0.28 -20.29 7.31
C ILE A 83 1.21 -21.28 8.04
N PRO A 84 2.19 -20.80 8.83
CA PRO A 84 3.07 -21.68 9.59
C PRO A 84 2.28 -22.61 10.51
N GLY A 85 2.46 -23.92 10.36
CA GLY A 85 1.80 -24.93 11.20
C GLY A 85 0.40 -25.36 10.73
N MET A 86 -0.14 -24.79 9.66
CA MET A 86 -1.39 -25.23 9.04
C MET A 86 -1.15 -25.73 7.62
N LYS A 87 -1.49 -26.99 7.35
CA LYS A 87 -1.21 -27.63 6.05
C LYS A 87 -2.36 -27.35 5.08
N GLY A 88 -2.09 -26.55 4.05
CA GLY A 88 -3.04 -26.24 2.99
C GLY A 88 -3.79 -24.92 3.17
N ASP A 89 -3.66 -24.28 4.33
CA ASP A 89 -4.24 -22.96 4.57
C ASP A 89 -3.26 -21.86 4.13
N LEU A 90 -3.79 -20.89 3.40
CA LEU A 90 -3.08 -19.72 2.94
C LEU A 90 -3.63 -18.47 3.65
N SER A 91 -2.74 -17.59 4.08
CA SER A 91 -3.10 -16.27 4.59
C SER A 91 -2.89 -15.24 3.48
N PRO A 92 -3.91 -14.43 3.15
CA PRO A 92 -3.74 -13.38 2.19
C PRO A 92 -2.92 -12.22 2.76
N TYR A 93 -2.22 -11.53 1.88
CA TYR A 93 -1.46 -10.34 2.20
C TYR A 93 -1.63 -9.25 1.14
N ILE A 94 -1.42 -8.01 1.58
CA ILE A 94 -1.18 -6.87 0.69
C ILE A 94 0.33 -6.62 0.65
N GLU A 95 0.92 -6.62 -0.54
CA GLU A 95 2.32 -6.26 -0.78
C GLU A 95 2.39 -4.82 -1.29
N ILE A 96 3.23 -4.00 -0.66
CA ILE A 96 3.60 -2.68 -1.15
C ILE A 96 5.08 -2.73 -1.49
N SER A 97 5.42 -2.39 -2.74
CA SER A 97 6.76 -2.52 -3.28
C SER A 97 7.25 -1.22 -3.93
N LEU A 98 8.54 -0.96 -3.72
CA LEU A 98 9.27 0.18 -4.26
C LEU A 98 10.39 -0.35 -5.16
N GLU A 99 10.56 0.28 -6.32
CA GLU A 99 11.62 -0.03 -7.25
C GLU A 99 12.94 0.64 -6.84
N ARG A 100 14.03 0.35 -7.56
CA ARG A 100 15.35 0.90 -7.23
C ARG A 100 15.42 2.42 -7.41
N ASN A 101 14.61 2.97 -8.30
CA ASN A 101 14.53 4.40 -8.57
C ASN A 101 13.58 5.14 -7.61
N SER A 102 12.80 4.45 -6.77
CA SER A 102 11.91 5.12 -5.82
C SER A 102 12.67 6.05 -4.87
N THR A 103 12.13 7.24 -4.65
CA THR A 103 12.75 8.28 -3.83
C THR A 103 12.57 8.02 -2.33
N PHE A 104 13.24 8.81 -1.50
CA PHE A 104 12.96 8.82 -0.06
C PHE A 104 11.51 9.26 0.24
N ALA A 105 10.96 10.15 -0.60
CA ALA A 105 9.58 10.61 -0.48
C ALA A 105 8.57 9.52 -0.85
N ASP A 106 8.85 8.71 -1.89
CA ASP A 106 8.06 7.51 -2.21
C ASP A 106 8.00 6.56 -1.01
N LYS A 107 9.15 6.30 -0.37
CA LYS A 107 9.21 5.46 0.83
C LYS A 107 8.41 6.04 1.99
N GLY A 108 8.41 7.37 2.16
CA GLY A 108 7.57 8.05 3.14
C GLY A 108 6.08 7.79 2.90
N LYS A 109 5.60 8.08 1.68
CA LYS A 109 4.20 7.90 1.28
C LYS A 109 3.75 6.44 1.31
N ALA A 110 4.61 5.52 0.89
CA ALA A 110 4.34 4.10 0.97
C ALA A 110 4.19 3.62 2.43
N ASN A 111 5.00 4.14 3.37
CA ASN A 111 4.85 3.82 4.80
C ASN A 111 3.56 4.39 5.40
N GLU A 112 3.15 5.60 5.01
CA GLU A 112 1.89 6.19 5.44
C GLU A 112 0.70 5.34 4.98
N LEU A 113 0.68 4.98 3.69
CA LEU A 113 -0.36 4.14 3.10
C LEU A 113 -0.40 2.74 3.73
N ALA A 114 0.77 2.12 3.95
CA ALA A 114 0.87 0.81 4.58
C ALA A 114 0.27 0.80 5.99
N LYS A 115 0.57 1.82 6.79
CA LYS A 115 -0.01 1.99 8.13
C LYS A 115 -1.50 2.25 8.08
N TYR A 116 -1.99 3.02 7.12
CA TYR A 116 -3.41 3.25 6.92
C TYR A 116 -4.16 1.93 6.62
N MET A 117 -3.68 1.18 5.63
CA MET A 117 -4.28 -0.08 5.21
C MET A 117 -4.24 -1.13 6.33
N ALA A 118 -3.11 -1.26 7.03
CA ALA A 118 -2.97 -2.21 8.14
C ALA A 118 -3.92 -1.89 9.30
N LYS A 119 -4.11 -0.61 9.65
CA LYS A 119 -5.12 -0.18 10.63
C LYS A 119 -6.54 -0.50 10.17
N LYS A 120 -6.86 -0.25 8.89
CA LYS A 120 -8.19 -0.49 8.33
C LYS A 120 -8.56 -1.97 8.34
N LYS A 121 -7.60 -2.84 8.03
CA LYS A 121 -7.78 -4.31 7.95
C LYS A 121 -7.40 -5.06 9.24
N GLN A 122 -6.96 -4.34 10.28
CA GLN A 122 -6.49 -4.91 11.54
C GLN A 122 -5.41 -6.00 11.35
N GLY A 123 -4.54 -5.78 10.37
CA GLY A 123 -3.51 -6.74 9.97
C GLY A 123 -2.14 -6.47 10.58
N ASP A 124 -1.22 -7.41 10.34
CA ASP A 124 0.18 -7.28 10.76
C ASP A 124 1.01 -6.60 9.68
N LEU A 125 1.51 -5.41 9.98
CA LEU A 125 2.34 -4.64 9.07
C LEU A 125 3.82 -4.92 9.32
N GLN A 126 4.48 -5.52 8.35
CA GLN A 126 5.94 -5.50 8.21
C GLN A 126 6.35 -4.28 7.37
N LEU A 127 7.03 -3.33 8.01
CA LEU A 127 7.57 -2.14 7.35
C LEU A 127 8.75 -2.49 6.42
N PHE A 128 9.12 -1.57 5.53
CA PHE A 128 10.26 -1.71 4.61
C PHE A 128 11.62 -1.94 5.30
N ASN A 129 11.74 -1.64 6.60
CA ASN A 129 12.95 -1.89 7.39
C ASN A 129 12.88 -3.21 8.18
N GLY A 130 11.84 -4.03 7.97
CA GLY A 130 11.63 -5.30 8.66
C GLY A 130 10.91 -5.21 10.01
N ARG A 131 10.71 -4.02 10.58
CA ARG A 131 9.95 -3.88 11.84
C ARG A 131 8.48 -4.30 11.64
N ILE A 132 7.96 -5.09 12.56
CA ILE A 132 6.57 -5.53 12.58
C ILE A 132 5.74 -4.64 13.52
N MET A 133 4.53 -4.30 13.09
CA MET A 133 3.50 -3.59 13.86
C MET A 133 2.19 -4.37 13.81
N HIS A 134 1.59 -4.62 14.96
CA HIS A 134 0.31 -5.33 15.09
C HIS A 134 -0.84 -4.33 15.26
N PHE A 135 -1.91 -4.48 14.48
CA PHE A 135 -3.08 -3.58 14.50
C PHE A 135 -4.40 -4.27 14.89
N HIS A 136 -4.31 -5.44 15.53
CA HIS A 136 -5.47 -6.14 16.09
C HIS A 136 -6.13 -5.30 17.21
N LYS A 137 -7.46 -5.40 17.33
CA LYS A 137 -8.23 -4.83 18.43
C LYS A 137 -8.56 -5.86 19.49
#